data_AF-A0A2V4ECR9-F1
#
_entry.id   AF-A0A2V4ECR9-F1
#
_cell.length_a   1.000
_cell.length_b   1.000
_cell.length_c   1.000
_cell.angle_alpha   90.00
_cell.angle_beta   90.00
_cell.angle_gamma   90.00
#
_symmetry.space_group_name_H-M   'P 1'
#
loop_
_entity.id
_entity.type
_entity.pdbx_description
1 polymer ?
#
loop_
_entity_poly.entity_id
_entity_poly.type
_entity_poly.pdbx_seq_one_letter_code
_entity_poly.pdbx_strand_id
1 'polypeptide(L)' 'MEAFGFTTGQPVIIDAQQGLLIIKLEMLT' A
#
# COMPACT_ATOMS: atom_id res chain seq x y z
N MET A 1 1.81 -6.15 -8.02
CA MET A 1 2.11 -5.45 -6.75
C MET A 1 3.47 -5.87 -6.20
N GLU A 2 3.89 -7.11 -6.37
CA GLU A 2 5.23 -7.60 -5.99
C GLU A 2 6.39 -6.79 -6.59
N ALA A 3 6.29 -6.37 -7.85
CA ALA A 3 7.29 -5.48 -8.49
C ALA A 3 7.44 -4.11 -7.80
N PHE A 4 6.46 -3.72 -6.97
CA PHE A 4 6.47 -2.50 -6.16
C PHE A 4 6.77 -2.79 -4.67
N GLY A 5 7.19 -4.02 -4.33
CA GLY A 5 7.57 -4.43 -2.99
C GLY A 5 6.41 -4.86 -2.08
N PHE A 6 5.20 -5.00 -2.60
CA PHE A 6 4.05 -5.49 -1.84
C PHE A 6 3.91 -7.00 -1.97
N THR A 7 3.82 -7.72 -0.84
CA THR A 7 3.52 -9.15 -0.79
C THR A 7 2.12 -9.40 -0.22
N THR A 8 1.58 -10.59 -0.45
CA THR A 8 0.24 -10.96 0.04
C THR A 8 0.21 -11.13 1.56
N GLY A 9 -0.86 -10.71 2.21
CA GLY A 9 -1.05 -10.87 3.66
C GLY A 9 -0.44 -9.75 4.50
N GLN A 10 0.17 -8.75 3.88
CA GLN A 10 0.63 -7.55 4.57
C GLN A 10 -0.50 -6.52 4.67
N PRO A 11 -0.73 -5.92 5.86
CA PRO A 11 -1.66 -4.81 5.98
C PRO A 11 -1.16 -3.58 5.22
N VAL A 12 -2.09 -2.88 4.58
CA VAL A 12 -1.82 -1.68 3.79
C VAL A 12 -2.86 -0.61 4.08
N ILE A 13 -2.42 0.64 3.99
CA ILE A 13 -3.28 1.82 4.02
C ILE A 13 -3.47 2.26 2.57
N ILE A 14 -4.74 2.41 2.17
CA ILE A 14 -5.12 2.86 0.84
C ILE A 14 -5.75 4.25 0.96
N ASP A 15 -5.26 5.19 0.16
CA ASP A 15 -5.76 6.56 0.10
C ASP A 15 -5.94 6.99 -1.36
N ALA A 16 -6.91 7.87 -1.62
CA ALA A 16 -7.20 8.41 -2.94
C ALA A 16 -7.08 9.93 -2.89
N GLN A 17 -6.07 10.49 -3.55
CA GLN A 17 -5.81 11.93 -3.55
C GLN A 17 -5.71 12.45 -4.98
N GLN A 18 -6.55 13.43 -5.33
CA GLN A 18 -6.48 14.17 -6.60
C GLN A 18 -6.38 13.28 -7.86
N GLY A 19 -7.09 12.15 -7.88
CA GLY A 19 -7.08 11.20 -9.00
C GLY A 19 -5.93 10.18 -8.97
N LEU A 20 -5.07 10.24 -7.96
CA LEU A 20 -4.03 9.25 -7.71
C LEU A 20 -4.45 8.28 -6.59
N LEU A 21 -4.21 7.00 -6.81
CA LEU A 21 -4.32 5.97 -5.80
C LEU A 21 -2.96 5.80 -5.10
N ILE A 22 -2.92 6.06 -3.80
CA ILE A 22 -1.73 5.89 -2.96
C ILE A 22 -1.92 4.65 -2.09
N ILE A 23 -0.92 3.77 -2.09
CA ILE A 23 -0.91 2.54 -1.30
C ILE A 23 0.35 2.58 -0.44
N LYS A 24 0.20 2.47 0.88
CA LYS A 24 1.28 2.49 1.86
C LYS A 24 1.28 1.18 2.65
N LEU A 25 2.47 0.62 2.88
CA LEU A 25 2.62 -0.51 3.81
C LEU A 25 2.39 -0.01 5.24
N GLU A 26 1.53 -0.68 5.99
CA GLU A 26 1.42 -0.45 7.42
C GLU A 26 2.57 -1.18 8.10
N MET A 27 3.62 -0.45 8.53
CA MET A 27 4.65 -1.06 9.37
C MET A 27 4.01 -1.42 10.70
N LEU A 28 3.85 -2.72 10.95
CA LEU A 28 3.51 -3.26 12.27
C LEU A 28 4.73 -3.07 13.18
N THR A 29 4.72 -2.01 13.99
CA THR A 29 5.65 -1.82 15.12
C THR A 29 5.37 -2.80 16.24
#